data_AF-A0A2U2S7D8-F1
#
_entry.id   AF-A0A2U2S7D8-F1
#
_cell.length_a   1.000
_cell.length_b   1.000
_cell.length_c   1.000
_cell.angle_alpha   90.00
_cell.angle_beta   90.00
_cell.angle_gamma   90.00
#
_symmetry.space_group_name_H-M   'P 1'
#
loop_
_entity.id
_entity.type
_entity.pdbx_description
1 polymer ?
#
loop_
_entity_poly.entity_id
_entity_poly.type
_entity_poly.pdbx_seq_one_letter_code
_entity_poly.pdbx_strand_id
1 'polypeptide(L)'
;MWMTRRATKMKPRRCAKICSAKCLSDERPSNSMEQLLNLTIWIVLGVHLLMSLVAAWRILRGENAPARLAGLDLASTLMIAVLVLISIIRQNSIFVDVAIAAAALGYLSTVALAKYISDQKVF
;
A
#
# COMPACT_ATOMS: atom_id res chain seq x y z
N MET A 1 19.16 -58.65 4.55
CA MET A 1 17.70 -58.46 4.56
C MET A 1 17.42 -56.97 4.75
N TRP A 2 17.17 -56.27 3.63
CA TRP A 2 16.62 -54.90 3.44
C TRP A 2 17.38 -53.69 4.04
N MET A 3 18.14 -52.89 3.28
CA MET A 3 17.82 -51.95 2.18
C MET A 3 16.89 -50.76 2.51
N THR A 4 17.51 -49.56 2.44
CA THR A 4 17.11 -48.34 1.70
C THR A 4 16.17 -47.29 2.32
N ARG A 5 16.75 -46.08 2.49
CA ARG A 5 16.24 -44.73 2.16
C ARG A 5 14.72 -44.56 2.12
N ARG A 6 14.20 -43.60 2.92
CA ARG A 6 13.28 -42.57 2.42
C ARG A 6 13.22 -41.35 3.34
N ALA A 7 14.04 -40.36 3.00
CA ALA A 7 13.64 -38.97 3.13
C ALA A 7 12.43 -38.76 2.21
N THR A 8 11.21 -38.71 2.75
CA THR A 8 10.02 -38.34 2.00
C THR A 8 9.25 -37.22 2.67
N LYS A 9 9.46 -36.03 2.11
CA LYS A 9 8.46 -34.99 1.86
C LYS A 9 7.73 -34.41 3.09
N MET A 10 8.34 -33.38 3.66
CA MET A 10 7.56 -32.21 4.06
C MET A 10 6.75 -31.72 2.84
N LYS A 11 5.43 -31.67 3.00
CA LYS A 11 4.41 -31.46 1.97
C LYS A 11 4.25 -29.96 1.67
N PRO A 12 4.73 -29.40 0.55
CA PRO A 12 4.45 -28.00 0.20
C PRO A 12 3.27 -27.99 -0.78
N ARG A 13 2.05 -28.24 -0.30
CA ARG A 13 0.84 -28.20 -1.16
C ARG A 13 0.10 -26.86 -1.14
N ARG A 14 0.56 -25.87 -0.37
CA ARG A 14 -0.05 -24.53 -0.33
C ARG A 14 0.72 -23.50 -1.17
N CYS A 15 2.05 -23.63 -1.30
CA CYS A 15 2.85 -22.74 -2.16
C CYS A 15 2.60 -22.93 -3.68
N ALA A 16 2.20 -24.13 -4.12
CA ALA A 16 1.99 -24.41 -5.55
C ALA A 16 0.77 -23.67 -6.16
N LYS A 17 -0.30 -23.45 -5.37
CA LYS A 17 -1.50 -22.74 -5.90
C LYS A 17 -1.24 -21.26 -6.15
N ILE A 18 -0.37 -20.63 -5.37
CA ILE A 18 -0.01 -19.21 -5.54
C ILE A 18 0.86 -19.02 -6.80
N CYS A 19 1.74 -19.98 -7.09
CA CYS A 19 2.59 -19.94 -8.28
C CYS A 19 1.79 -20.10 -9.59
N SER A 20 0.71 -20.90 -9.57
CA SER A 20 -0.09 -21.18 -10.78
C SER A 20 -0.97 -20.02 -11.26
N ALA A 21 -1.37 -19.10 -10.37
CA ALA A 21 -2.17 -17.94 -10.77
C ALA A 21 -1.31 -16.83 -11.42
N LYS A 22 0.00 -16.80 -11.16
CA LYS A 22 0.92 -15.77 -11.68
C LYS A 22 1.29 -15.99 -13.16
N CYS A 23 1.21 -17.23 -13.68
CA CYS A 23 1.68 -17.55 -15.03
C CYS A 23 0.66 -17.29 -16.17
N LEU A 24 -0.59 -16.89 -15.88
CA LEU A 24 -1.63 -16.71 -16.91
C LEU A 24 -1.98 -15.23 -17.17
N SER A 25 -1.03 -14.31 -17.04
CA SER A 25 -1.28 -12.86 -17.24
C SER A 25 -0.14 -12.12 -17.94
N ASP A 26 0.69 -12.78 -18.75
CA ASP A 26 1.86 -12.11 -19.35
C ASP A 26 2.08 -12.38 -20.85
N GLU A 27 1.02 -12.45 -21.65
CA GLU A 27 1.13 -12.24 -23.10
C GLU A 27 0.35 -10.98 -23.50
N ARG A 28 0.98 -9.81 -23.28
CA ARG A 28 0.52 -8.50 -23.77
C ARG A 28 1.31 -8.15 -25.05
N PRO A 29 0.67 -8.05 -26.23
CA PRO A 29 1.33 -7.55 -27.43
C PRO A 29 1.56 -6.03 -27.34
N SER A 30 2.78 -5.59 -27.64
CA SER A 30 3.23 -4.20 -27.57
C SER A 30 2.66 -3.35 -28.71
N ASN A 31 1.66 -2.54 -28.37
CA ASN A 31 1.01 -1.55 -29.24
C ASN A 31 0.97 -0.20 -28.49
N SER A 32 0.58 0.89 -29.16
CA SER A 32 0.44 2.27 -28.64
C SER A 32 -0.17 2.42 -27.22
N MET A 33 -0.89 1.40 -26.76
CA MET A 33 -1.39 1.22 -25.40
C MET A 33 -0.29 1.19 -24.32
N GLU A 34 0.90 0.65 -24.60
CA GLU A 34 2.05 0.65 -23.68
C GLU A 34 2.53 2.08 -23.37
N GLN A 35 2.53 2.96 -24.38
CA GLN A 35 2.89 4.37 -24.19
C GLN A 35 1.85 5.10 -23.35
N LEU A 36 0.56 4.82 -23.58
CA LEU A 36 -0.52 5.36 -22.74
C LEU A 36 -0.42 4.87 -21.30
N LEU A 37 -0.05 3.60 -21.08
CA LEU A 37 0.13 3.03 -19.75
C LEU A 37 1.30 3.70 -19.01
N ASN A 38 2.45 3.83 -19.68
CA ASN A 38 3.62 4.50 -19.09
C ASN A 38 3.33 5.97 -18.78
N LEU A 39 2.74 6.72 -19.71
CA LEU A 39 2.33 8.10 -19.50
C LEU A 39 1.35 8.23 -18.32
N THR A 40 0.37 7.32 -18.23
CA THR A 40 -0.60 7.29 -17.13
C THR A 40 0.09 7.10 -15.78
N ILE A 41 1.03 6.15 -15.68
CA ILE A 41 1.78 5.91 -14.43
C ILE A 41 2.54 7.17 -13.99
N TRP A 42 3.23 7.85 -14.92
CA TRP A 42 3.96 9.09 -14.61
C TRP A 42 3.04 10.22 -14.19
N ILE A 43 1.90 10.42 -14.87
CA ILE A 43 0.91 11.43 -14.51
C ILE A 43 0.32 11.15 -13.14
N VAL A 44 -0.11 9.91 -12.87
CA VAL A 44 -0.73 9.54 -11.59
C VAL A 44 0.27 9.71 -10.44
N LEU A 45 1.53 9.31 -10.63
CA LEU A 45 2.59 9.49 -9.64
C LEU A 45 2.82 10.98 -9.36
N GLY A 46 2.94 11.80 -10.40
CA GLY A 46 3.14 13.25 -10.28
C GLY A 46 1.98 13.95 -9.58
N VAL A 47 0.74 13.60 -9.91
CA VAL A 47 -0.46 14.15 -9.26
C VAL A 47 -0.54 13.74 -7.79
N HIS A 48 -0.21 12.48 -7.44
CA HIS A 48 -0.20 12.05 -6.04
C HIS A 48 0.89 12.74 -5.21
N LEU A 49 2.07 12.98 -5.80
CA LEU A 49 3.14 13.78 -5.16
C LEU A 49 2.72 15.24 -4.95
N LEU A 50 2.04 15.84 -5.93
CA LEU A 50 1.53 17.20 -5.79
C LEU A 50 0.44 17.27 -4.70
N MET A 51 -0.51 16.32 -4.70
CA MET A 51 -1.55 16.27 -3.68
C MET A 51 -0.98 16.01 -2.28
N SER A 52 0.06 15.18 -2.14
CA SER A 52 0.69 14.93 -0.85
C SER A 52 1.41 16.17 -0.30
N LEU A 53 2.04 16.97 -1.17
CA LEU A 53 2.61 18.28 -0.81
C LEU A 53 1.53 19.26 -0.37
N VAL A 54 0.40 19.33 -1.08
CA VAL A 54 -0.73 20.20 -0.71
C VAL A 54 -1.34 19.75 0.63
N ALA A 55 -1.49 18.43 0.84
CA ALA A 55 -1.97 17.89 2.11
C ALA A 55 -1.02 18.22 3.26
N ALA A 56 0.28 18.06 3.07
CA ALA A 56 1.30 18.45 4.06
C ALA A 56 1.25 19.94 4.38
N TRP A 57 1.10 20.80 3.37
CA TRP A 57 0.95 22.24 3.57
C TRP A 57 -0.33 22.61 4.34
N ARG A 58 -1.43 21.90 4.08
CA ARG A 58 -2.70 22.06 4.80
C ARG A 58 -2.59 21.68 6.27
N ILE A 59 -1.84 20.62 6.62
CA ILE A 59 -1.60 20.21 8.01
C ILE A 59 -0.88 21.32 8.80
N LEU A 60 0.10 21.98 8.18
CA LEU A 60 0.90 23.03 8.81
C LEU A 60 0.10 24.33 9.05
N ARG A 61 -0.85 24.65 8.18
CA ARG A 61 -1.70 25.86 8.28
C ARG A 61 -3.02 25.67 9.03
N GLY A 62 -3.34 24.46 9.48
CA GLY A 62 -4.61 24.18 10.14
C GLY A 62 -4.69 24.76 11.56
N GLU A 63 -5.51 25.80 11.76
CA GLU A 63 -5.75 26.42 13.09
C GLU A 63 -6.63 25.54 13.99
N ASN A 64 -7.51 24.70 13.40
CA ASN A 64 -8.41 23.80 14.12
C ASN A 64 -7.76 22.43 14.40
N ALA A 65 -7.72 22.00 15.67
CA ALA A 65 -7.25 20.67 16.08
C ALA A 65 -7.88 19.51 15.28
N PRO A 66 -9.22 19.42 15.09
CA PRO A 66 -9.81 18.36 14.27
C PRO A 66 -9.44 18.45 12.78
N ALA A 67 -9.21 19.66 12.25
CA ALA A 67 -8.79 19.82 10.86
C ALA A 67 -7.37 19.30 10.61
N ARG A 68 -6.49 19.35 11.62
CA ARG A 68 -5.13 18.77 11.55
C ARG A 68 -5.18 17.24 11.56
N LEU A 69 -6.06 16.63 12.35
CA LEU A 69 -6.26 15.17 12.35
C LEU A 69 -6.75 14.68 10.99
N ALA A 70 -7.76 15.33 10.42
CA ALA A 70 -8.26 14.98 9.09
C ALA A 70 -7.19 15.17 8.01
N GLY A 71 -6.34 16.20 8.12
CA GLY A 71 -5.19 16.38 7.22
C GLY A 71 -4.17 15.24 7.29
N LEU A 72 -3.88 14.73 8.50
CA LEU A 72 -2.97 13.61 8.71
C LEU A 72 -3.50 12.30 8.10
N ASP A 73 -4.80 12.04 8.23
CA ASP A 73 -5.48 10.87 7.63
C ASP A 73 -5.46 10.91 6.10
N LEU A 74 -5.66 12.10 5.53
CA LEU A 74 -5.54 12.30 4.09
C LEU A 74 -4.10 12.08 3.61
N ALA A 75 -3.11 12.60 4.34
CA ALA A 75 -1.70 12.44 3.99
C ALA A 75 -1.24 10.96 4.05
N SER A 76 -1.69 10.20 5.06
CA SER A 76 -1.40 8.76 5.15
C SER A 76 -2.04 8.00 3.98
N THR A 77 -3.30 8.31 3.63
CA THR A 77 -4.01 7.72 2.47
C THR A 77 -3.28 8.00 1.15
N LEU A 78 -2.81 9.24 0.96
CA LEU A 78 -1.99 9.62 -0.20
C LEU A 78 -0.68 8.84 -0.27
N MET A 79 -0.01 8.63 0.87
CA MET A 79 1.21 7.84 0.94
C MET A 79 0.96 6.36 0.59
N ILE A 80 -0.15 5.79 1.08
CA ILE A 80 -0.56 4.41 0.77
C ILE A 80 -0.84 4.25 -0.72
N ALA A 81 -1.52 5.21 -1.35
CA ALA A 81 -1.78 5.20 -2.79
C ALA A 81 -0.48 5.16 -3.61
N VAL A 82 0.54 5.93 -3.20
CA VAL A 82 1.87 5.90 -3.83
C VAL A 82 2.57 4.55 -3.63
N LEU A 83 2.50 3.95 -2.43
CA LEU A 83 3.08 2.63 -2.16
C LEU A 83 2.44 1.53 -3.03
N VAL A 84 1.12 1.56 -3.20
CA VAL A 84 0.41 0.62 -4.08
C VAL A 84 0.83 0.83 -5.54
N LEU A 85 0.96 2.08 -6.01
CA LEU A 85 1.42 2.37 -7.36
C LEU A 85 2.84 1.85 -7.61
N ILE A 86 3.74 2.03 -6.64
CA ILE A 86 5.12 1.50 -6.69
C ILE A 86 5.12 -0.04 -6.74
N SER A 87 4.19 -0.71 -6.05
CA SER A 87 4.07 -2.17 -6.10
C SER A 87 3.81 -2.68 -7.52
N ILE A 88 2.96 -1.99 -8.27
CA ILE A 88 2.63 -2.33 -9.66
C ILE A 88 3.87 -2.18 -10.55
N ILE A 89 4.63 -1.09 -10.39
CA ILE A 89 5.85 -0.83 -11.17
C ILE A 89 6.93 -1.87 -10.86
N ARG A 90 7.11 -2.23 -9.59
CA ARG A 90 8.14 -3.17 -9.13
C ARG A 90 7.74 -4.64 -9.27
N GLN A 91 6.49 -4.94 -9.66
CA GLN A 91 5.87 -6.26 -9.72
C GLN A 91 6.10 -7.15 -8.48
N ASN A 92 6.27 -6.52 -7.32
CA ASN A 92 6.56 -7.20 -6.07
C ASN A 92 5.43 -6.95 -5.05
N SER A 93 4.88 -8.04 -4.50
CA SER A 93 3.74 -7.99 -3.58
C SER A 93 4.10 -7.48 -2.19
N ILE A 94 5.39 -7.47 -1.82
CA ILE A 94 5.86 -7.00 -0.51
C ILE A 94 5.43 -5.54 -0.25
N PHE A 95 5.38 -4.71 -1.30
CA PHE A 95 4.94 -3.32 -1.17
C PHE A 95 3.45 -3.20 -0.81
N VAL A 96 2.61 -4.16 -1.20
CA VAL A 96 1.18 -4.18 -0.84
C VAL A 96 1.01 -4.51 0.64
N ASP A 97 1.80 -5.45 1.16
CA ASP A 97 1.79 -5.82 2.58
C ASP A 97 2.17 -4.61 3.45
N VAL A 98 3.21 -3.88 3.05
CA VAL A 98 3.62 -2.63 3.73
C VAL A 98 2.54 -1.54 3.60
N ALA A 99 1.89 -1.41 2.45
CA ALA A 99 0.82 -0.44 2.23
C ALA A 99 -0.39 -0.69 3.15
N ILE A 100 -0.82 -1.96 3.28
CA ILE A 100 -1.92 -2.33 4.18
C ILE A 100 -1.54 -2.11 5.64
N ALA A 101 -0.31 -2.48 6.04
CA ALA A 101 0.18 -2.20 7.39
C ALA A 101 0.23 -0.69 7.69
N ALA A 102 0.72 0.12 6.75
CA ALA A 102 0.73 1.57 6.86
C ALA A 102 -0.69 2.17 6.93
N ALA A 103 -1.66 1.60 6.21
CA ALA A 103 -3.07 1.98 6.30
C ALA A 103 -3.65 1.76 7.68
N ALA A 104 -3.42 0.57 8.25
CA ALA A 104 -3.86 0.27 9.61
C ALA A 104 -3.20 1.22 10.63
N LEU A 105 -1.88 1.44 10.53
CA LEU A 105 -1.16 2.33 11.43
C LEU A 105 -1.61 3.80 11.30
N GLY A 106 -1.86 4.29 10.09
CA GLY A 106 -2.37 5.64 9.85
C GLY A 106 -3.74 5.85 10.50
N TYR A 107 -4.66 4.91 10.31
CA TYR A 107 -5.98 4.96 10.92
C TYR A 107 -5.96 4.79 12.45
N LEU A 108 -5.12 3.89 12.97
CA LEU A 108 -4.94 3.73 14.42
C LEU A 108 -4.39 5.01 15.05
N SER A 109 -3.48 5.71 14.37
CA SER A 109 -2.90 6.97 14.84
C SER A 109 -3.98 8.06 14.99
N THR A 110 -4.92 8.16 14.05
CA THR A 110 -5.99 9.16 14.10
C THR A 110 -7.03 8.82 15.18
N VAL A 111 -7.40 7.55 15.33
CA VAL A 111 -8.29 7.07 16.40
C VAL A 111 -7.67 7.29 17.79
N ALA A 112 -6.39 6.97 17.96
CA ALA A 112 -5.67 7.16 19.21
C ALA A 112 -5.63 8.65 19.60
N LEU A 113 -5.35 9.53 18.63
CA LEU A 113 -5.34 10.97 18.86
C LEU A 113 -6.73 11.54 19.15
N ALA A 114 -7.78 11.03 18.48
CA ALA A 114 -9.16 11.40 18.77
C ALA A 114 -9.59 10.98 20.18
N LYS A 115 -9.21 9.77 20.61
CA LYS A 115 -9.41 9.28 21.99
C LYS A 115 -8.69 10.16 22.99
N TYR A 116 -7.43 10.52 22.74
CA TYR A 116 -6.66 11.40 23.63
C TYR A 116 -7.32 12.77 23.84
N ILE A 117 -7.85 13.38 22.77
CA ILE A 117 -8.55 14.67 22.86
C ILE A 117 -9.89 14.52 23.62
N SER A 118 -10.59 13.40 23.44
CA SER A 118 -11.87 13.14 24.12
C SER A 118 -11.67 12.86 25.62
N ASP A 119 -10.61 12.14 25.98
CA ASP A 119 -10.28 11.78 27.36
C ASP A 119 -9.83 13.01 28.17
N GLN A 120 -9.21 13.99 27.52
CA GLN A 120 -8.89 15.30 28.12
C GLN A 120 -10.13 16.17 28.41
N LYS A 121 -11.32 15.83 27.88
CA LYS A 121 -12.56 16.61 28.05
C LYS A 121 -13.52 16.07 29.12
N VAL A 122 -13.13 15.02 29.86
CA VAL A 122 -13.97 14.39 30.90
C VAL A 122 -13.59 14.74 32.34
N PHE A 123 -12.86 15.85 32.56
CA PHE A 123 -12.69 16.48 33.87
C PHE A 123 -12.98 17.97 33.82
#